data_AF-A0AAV6VRM8-F1
#
_entry.id   AF-A0AAV6VRM8-F1
#
_cell.length_a   1.000
_cell.length_b   1.000
_cell.length_c   1.000
_cell.angle_alpha   90.00
_cell.angle_beta   90.00
_cell.angle_gamma   90.00
#
_symmetry.space_group_name_H-M   'P 1'
#
loop_
_entity.id
_entity.type
_entity.pdbx_description
1 polymer ?
#
loop_
_entity_poly.entity_id
_entity_poly.type
_entity_poly.pdbx_seq_one_letter_code
_entity_poly.pdbx_strand_id
1 'polypeptide(L)'
;MSSINKIRTDIKFLQVATAILCVAGLGLSVYAYHVETKKEKDDSYTAMCDISEHMSCTAAFSSKYGKGFGLFEHIVGKEHILNQPNSVFGVLFYLIFMPLSETPSLPLSRGLILLCVLANICSVYLAYILMFILYDFCVVYQRFWNI
;
A
#
# COMPACT_ATOMS: atom_id res chain seq x y z
N MET A 1 5.90 36.53 17.32
CA MET A 1 4.93 36.49 16.20
C MET A 1 5.46 35.71 14.98
N SER A 2 6.69 35.97 14.51
CA SER A 2 7.30 35.27 13.36
C SER A 2 7.41 33.73 13.52
N SER A 3 7.87 33.24 14.69
CA SER A 3 8.06 31.80 14.92
C SER A 3 6.74 30.99 14.93
N ILE A 4 5.66 31.55 15.49
CA ILE A 4 4.34 30.90 15.53
C ILE A 4 3.70 30.84 14.14
N ASN A 5 3.85 31.91 13.34
CA ASN A 5 3.37 31.91 11.96
C ASN A 5 4.15 30.92 11.09
N LYS A 6 5.46 30.78 11.31
CA LYS A 6 6.28 29.77 10.63
C LYS A 6 5.80 28.35 10.94
N ILE A 7 5.63 28.01 12.23
CA ILE A 7 5.11 26.70 12.66
C ILE A 7 3.73 26.43 12.07
N ARG A 8 2.83 27.43 12.04
CA ARG A 8 1.49 27.29 11.44
C ARG A 8 1.55 27.04 9.94
N THR A 9 2.46 27.70 9.22
CA THR A 9 2.66 27.48 7.78
C THR A 9 3.25 26.09 7.51
N ASP A 10 4.23 25.66 8.30
CA ASP A 10 4.84 24.34 8.18
C ASP A 10 3.81 23.22 8.43
N ILE A 11 2.96 23.36 9.45
CA ILE A 11 1.87 22.41 9.73
C ILE A 11 0.87 22.36 8.57
N LYS A 12 0.46 23.51 8.03
CA LYS A 12 -0.45 23.55 6.87
C LYS A 12 0.17 22.91 5.63
N PHE A 13 1.46 23.13 5.40
CA PHE A 13 2.17 22.47 4.31
C PHE A 13 2.18 20.95 4.49
N LEU A 14 2.48 20.46 5.70
CA LEU A 14 2.42 19.03 6.03
C LEU A 14 1.02 18.44 5.82
N GLN A 15 -0.04 19.14 6.22
CA GLN A 15 -1.43 18.71 6.01
C GLN A 15 -1.76 18.61 4.52
N VAL A 16 -1.44 19.63 3.73
CA VAL A 16 -1.68 19.63 2.28
C VAL A 16 -0.88 18.54 1.58
N ALA A 17 0.40 18.39 1.91
CA ALA A 17 1.24 17.32 1.36
C ALA A 17 0.67 15.94 1.70
N THR A 18 0.24 15.74 2.95
CA THR A 18 -0.38 14.50 3.41
C THR A 18 -1.68 14.22 2.66
N ALA A 19 -2.53 15.22 2.46
CA ALA A 19 -3.77 15.07 1.70
C ALA A 19 -3.49 14.65 0.24
N ILE A 20 -2.53 15.29 -0.42
CA ILE A 20 -2.13 14.95 -1.81
C ILE A 20 -1.62 13.50 -1.87
N LEU A 21 -0.73 13.11 -0.95
CA LEU A 21 -0.21 11.74 -0.87
C LEU A 21 -1.31 10.72 -0.60
N CYS A 22 -2.29 11.04 0.27
CA CYS A 22 -3.43 10.17 0.54
C CYS A 22 -4.34 10.01 -0.68
N VAL A 23 -4.60 11.09 -1.44
CA VAL A 23 -5.37 11.02 -2.69
C VAL A 23 -4.65 10.15 -3.73
N ALA A 24 -3.34 10.34 -3.89
CA ALA A 24 -2.54 9.51 -4.78
C ALA A 24 -2.53 8.03 -4.33
N GLY A 25 -2.32 7.77 -3.03
CA GLY A 25 -2.35 6.43 -2.44
C GLY A 25 -3.71 5.75 -2.55
N LEU A 26 -4.80 6.50 -2.39
CA LEU A 26 -6.16 6.01 -2.60
C LEU A 26 -6.37 5.61 -4.07
N GLY A 27 -5.94 6.46 -5.01
CA GLY A 27 -6.02 6.16 -6.45
C GLY A 27 -5.25 4.89 -6.83
N LEU A 28 -4.03 4.73 -6.33
CA LEU A 28 -3.23 3.52 -6.52
C LEU A 28 -3.88 2.29 -5.89
N SER A 29 -4.47 2.42 -4.69
CA SER A 29 -5.12 1.31 -4.00
C SER A 29 -6.40 0.88 -4.71
N VAL A 30 -7.21 1.82 -5.19
CA VAL A 30 -8.41 1.53 -6.01
C VAL A 30 -8.01 0.87 -7.33
N TYR A 31 -6.94 1.35 -7.95
CA TYR A 31 -6.43 0.75 -9.19
C TYR A 31 -5.93 -0.68 -8.97
N ALA A 32 -5.19 -0.95 -7.88
CA ALA A 32 -4.77 -2.30 -7.51
C ALA A 32 -5.99 -3.22 -7.27
N TYR A 33 -7.00 -2.74 -6.54
CA TYR A 33 -8.25 -3.49 -6.32
C TYR A 33 -8.97 -3.83 -7.65
N HIS A 34 -8.99 -2.88 -8.58
CA HIS A 34 -9.58 -3.08 -9.91
C HIS A 34 -8.80 -4.11 -10.72
N VAL A 35 -7.47 -4.09 -10.67
CA VAL A 35 -6.61 -5.08 -11.32
C VAL A 35 -6.85 -6.47 -10.74
N GLU A 36 -6.89 -6.61 -9.41
CA GLU A 36 -7.18 -7.87 -8.72
C GLU A 36 -8.54 -8.43 -9.12
N THR A 37 -9.59 -7.61 -9.03
CA THR A 37 -10.96 -8.02 -9.36
C THR A 37 -11.11 -8.40 -10.83
N LYS A 38 -10.40 -7.70 -11.73
CA LYS A 38 -10.40 -8.05 -13.16
C LYS A 38 -9.64 -9.34 -13.44
N LYS A 39 -8.48 -9.53 -12.80
CA LYS A 39 -7.68 -10.74 -12.93
C LYS A 39 -8.41 -11.98 -12.42
N GLU A 40 -9.17 -11.85 -11.33
CA GLU A 40 -10.03 -12.93 -10.82
C GLU A 40 -11.16 -13.33 -11.78
N LYS A 41 -11.64 -12.40 -12.60
CA LYS A 41 -12.70 -12.64 -13.58
C LYS A 41 -12.17 -13.11 -14.93
N ASP A 42 -10.95 -12.70 -15.27
CA ASP A 42 -10.28 -13.00 -16.52
C ASP A 42 -8.79 -13.27 -16.25
N ASP A 43 -8.44 -14.55 -16.21
CA ASP A 43 -7.07 -15.02 -16.00
C ASP A 43 -6.10 -14.55 -17.09
N SER A 44 -6.59 -14.09 -18.26
CA SER A 44 -5.76 -13.54 -19.34
C SER A 44 -5.49 -12.04 -19.21
N TYR A 45 -6.15 -11.35 -18.26
CA TYR A 45 -5.98 -9.91 -18.08
C TYR A 45 -4.56 -9.57 -17.60
N THR A 46 -3.97 -8.53 -18.19
CA THR A 46 -2.71 -7.93 -17.77
C THR A 46 -2.93 -6.46 -17.42
N ALA A 47 -2.37 -6.03 -16.29
CA ALA A 47 -2.50 -4.67 -15.82
C ALA A 47 -1.66 -3.70 -16.66
N MET A 48 -2.06 -2.42 -16.72
CA MET A 48 -1.24 -1.40 -17.38
C MET A 48 0.06 -1.07 -16.63
N CYS A 49 0.15 -1.45 -15.36
CA CYS A 49 1.36 -1.32 -14.55
C CYS A 49 2.33 -2.51 -14.73
N ASP A 50 1.99 -3.45 -15.62
CA ASP A 50 2.87 -4.53 -16.04
C ASP A 50 3.85 -3.99 -17.09
N ILE A 51 5.08 -3.67 -16.68
CA ILE A 51 6.08 -3.00 -17.53
C ILE A 51 6.95 -4.03 -18.27
N SER A 52 7.09 -5.25 -17.72
CA SER A 52 7.91 -6.33 -18.25
C SER A 52 7.54 -7.65 -17.56
N GLU A 53 7.89 -8.81 -18.16
CA GLU A 53 7.74 -10.13 -17.51
C GLU A 53 8.42 -10.22 -16.13
N HIS A 54 9.42 -9.37 -15.89
CA HIS A 54 10.13 -9.25 -14.61
C HIS A 54 9.66 -8.08 -13.74
N MET A 55 8.55 -7.43 -14.09
CA MET A 55 7.93 -6.34 -13.34
C MET A 55 6.40 -6.36 -13.54
N SER A 56 5.78 -7.46 -13.09
CA SER A 56 4.33 -7.65 -13.18
C SER A 56 3.63 -7.37 -11.85
N CYS A 57 3.03 -6.19 -11.75
CA CYS A 57 2.10 -5.91 -10.63
C CYS A 57 0.90 -6.87 -10.62
N THR A 58 0.52 -7.41 -11.77
CA THR A 58 -0.55 -8.41 -11.90
C THR A 58 -0.18 -9.67 -11.13
N ALA A 59 1.05 -10.19 -11.32
CA ALA A 59 1.55 -11.35 -10.60
C ALA A 59 1.62 -11.09 -9.09
N ALA A 60 2.16 -9.94 -8.68
CA ALA A 60 2.22 -9.52 -7.28
C ALA A 60 0.86 -9.51 -6.58
N PHE A 61 -0.14 -8.89 -7.19
CA PHE A 61 -1.48 -8.77 -6.59
C PHE A 61 -2.28 -10.07 -6.64
N SER A 62 -2.09 -10.89 -7.68
CA SER A 62 -2.73 -12.23 -7.76
C SER A 62 -2.10 -13.27 -6.83
N SER A 63 -0.91 -13.00 -6.29
CA SER A 63 -0.21 -13.92 -5.40
C SER A 63 -0.97 -14.15 -4.08
N LYS A 64 -0.65 -15.24 -3.38
CA LYS A 64 -1.20 -15.52 -2.03
C LYS A 64 -0.98 -14.36 -1.06
N TYR A 65 0.11 -13.61 -1.23
CA TYR A 65 0.43 -12.46 -0.38
C TYR A 65 -0.37 -11.21 -0.72
N GLY A 66 -0.99 -11.13 -1.90
CA GLY A 66 -1.88 -10.05 -2.33
C GLY A 66 -3.21 -10.03 -1.57
N LYS A 67 -3.59 -11.14 -0.92
CA LYS A 67 -4.78 -11.24 -0.06
C LYS A 67 -4.37 -11.37 1.41
N GLY A 68 -4.87 -10.47 2.25
CA GLY A 68 -4.65 -10.51 3.69
C GLY A 68 -3.16 -10.66 4.09
N PHE A 69 -2.25 -10.03 3.36
CA PHE A 69 -0.80 -10.10 3.53
C PHE A 69 -0.23 -11.53 3.53
N GLY A 70 -0.98 -12.54 3.07
CA GLY A 70 -0.64 -13.96 3.21
C GLY A 70 -0.63 -14.47 4.66
N LEU A 71 -0.99 -13.64 5.63
CA LEU A 71 -0.98 -13.94 7.08
C LEU A 71 -2.39 -14.16 7.62
N PHE A 72 -3.35 -13.33 7.20
CA PHE A 72 -4.74 -13.40 7.66
C PHE A 72 -5.41 -14.72 7.27
N GLU A 73 -5.03 -15.33 6.14
CA GLU A 73 -5.48 -16.67 5.75
C GLU A 73 -5.15 -17.73 6.83
N HIS A 74 -3.96 -17.66 7.43
CA HIS A 74 -3.50 -18.61 8.44
C HIS A 74 -4.03 -18.33 9.84
N ILE A 75 -4.32 -17.06 10.16
CA ILE A 75 -4.77 -16.65 11.50
C ILE A 75 -6.30 -16.74 11.62
N VAL A 76 -7.03 -16.27 10.61
CA VAL A 76 -8.49 -16.06 10.67
C VAL A 76 -9.26 -17.07 9.80
N GLY A 77 -8.59 -17.71 8.84
CA GLY A 77 -9.18 -18.68 7.93
C GLY A 77 -9.67 -18.07 6.61
N LYS A 78 -9.70 -18.90 5.56
CA LYS A 78 -9.98 -18.50 4.16
C LYS A 78 -11.33 -17.81 3.94
N GLU A 79 -12.34 -18.22 4.69
CA GLU A 79 -13.74 -17.78 4.55
C GLU A 79 -14.06 -16.51 5.36
N HIS A 80 -13.12 -16.00 6.16
CA HIS A 80 -13.41 -14.86 7.00
C HIS A 80 -13.42 -13.55 6.18
N ILE A 81 -14.31 -12.62 6.53
CA ILE A 81 -14.43 -11.28 5.93
C ILE A 81 -13.11 -10.48 5.98
N LEU A 82 -12.13 -10.90 6.79
CA LEU A 82 -10.82 -10.27 6.90
C LEU A 82 -9.82 -10.76 5.83
N ASN A 83 -10.13 -11.82 5.09
CA ASN A 83 -9.31 -12.29 3.98
C ASN A 83 -9.63 -11.51 2.69
N GLN A 84 -9.48 -10.19 2.76
CA GLN A 84 -9.70 -9.27 1.65
C GLN A 84 -8.38 -8.94 0.95
N PRO A 85 -8.43 -8.44 -0.30
CA PRO A 85 -7.23 -8.00 -0.97
C PRO A 85 -6.52 -6.88 -0.20
N ASN A 86 -5.19 -6.84 -0.24
CA ASN A 86 -4.38 -5.84 0.45
C ASN A 86 -4.75 -4.41 0.04
N SER A 87 -5.15 -4.26 -1.22
CA SER A 87 -5.63 -3.01 -1.79
C SER A 87 -6.82 -2.42 -1.02
N VAL A 88 -7.74 -3.27 -0.52
CA VAL A 88 -8.89 -2.84 0.29
C VAL A 88 -8.45 -2.24 1.62
N PHE A 89 -7.46 -2.85 2.28
CA PHE A 89 -6.89 -2.29 3.51
C PHE A 89 -6.21 -0.95 3.25
N GLY A 90 -5.53 -0.79 2.10
CA GLY A 90 -4.98 0.49 1.66
C GLY A 90 -6.05 1.56 1.44
N VAL A 91 -7.14 1.23 0.75
CA VAL A 91 -8.29 2.13 0.56
C VAL A 91 -8.87 2.58 1.90
N LEU A 92 -9.15 1.63 2.80
CA LEU A 92 -9.69 1.93 4.13
C LEU A 92 -8.73 2.79 4.94
N PHE A 93 -7.42 2.49 4.89
CA PHE A 93 -6.40 3.28 5.55
C PHE A 93 -6.41 4.73 5.05
N TYR A 94 -6.34 4.98 3.75
CA TYR A 94 -6.30 6.36 3.23
C TYR A 94 -7.62 7.12 3.44
N LEU A 95 -8.78 6.45 3.37
CA LEU A 95 -10.08 7.07 3.62
C LEU A 95 -10.25 7.51 5.07
N ILE A 96 -9.71 6.75 6.02
CA ILE A 96 -9.76 7.07 7.46
C ILE A 96 -8.64 8.05 7.83
N PHE A 97 -7.43 7.87 7.28
CA PHE A 97 -6.27 8.68 7.61
C PHE A 97 -6.44 10.16 7.21
N MET A 98 -7.04 10.42 6.04
CA MET A 98 -7.25 11.77 5.50
C MET A 98 -8.07 12.70 6.44
N PRO A 99 -9.30 12.36 6.87
CA PRO A 99 -10.07 13.22 7.77
C PRO A 99 -9.48 13.29 9.19
N LEU A 100 -8.85 12.22 9.66
CA LEU A 100 -8.22 12.21 10.98
C LEU A 100 -6.97 13.10 11.02
N SER A 101 -6.23 13.21 9.92
CA SER A 101 -5.02 14.06 9.80
C SER A 101 -5.32 15.55 9.93
N GLU A 102 -6.54 15.99 9.57
CA GLU A 102 -6.97 17.38 9.68
C GLU A 102 -7.45 17.76 11.10
N THR A 103 -7.65 16.76 11.97
CA THR A 103 -8.21 16.99 13.30
C THR A 103 -7.12 17.43 14.30
N PRO A 104 -7.23 18.62 14.91
CA PRO A 104 -6.23 19.12 15.85
C PRO A 104 -6.40 18.46 17.22
N SER A 105 -5.94 17.20 17.36
CA SER A 105 -5.93 16.50 18.65
C SER A 105 -4.65 15.69 18.87
N LEU A 106 -4.02 15.90 20.02
CA LEU A 106 -2.77 15.23 20.42
C LEU A 106 -2.86 13.70 20.50
N PRO A 107 -3.89 13.08 21.13
CA PRO A 107 -3.98 11.62 21.20
C PRO A 107 -4.18 11.00 19.80
N LEU A 108 -4.97 11.64 18.94
CA LEU A 108 -5.18 11.17 17.58
C LEU A 108 -3.91 11.27 16.74
N SER A 109 -3.18 12.38 16.85
CA SER A 109 -1.90 12.56 16.15
C SER A 109 -0.89 11.46 16.54
N ARG A 110 -0.81 11.10 17.84
CA ARG A 110 0.01 9.95 18.29
C ARG A 110 -0.45 8.62 17.68
N GLY A 111 -1.76 8.39 17.64
CA GLY A 111 -2.33 7.20 17.00
C GLY A 111 -2.04 7.12 15.50
N LEU A 112 -2.13 8.24 14.79
CA LEU A 112 -1.81 8.32 13.36
C LEU A 112 -0.32 8.06 13.11
N ILE A 113 0.58 8.58 13.94
CA ILE A 113 2.01 8.29 13.84
C ILE A 113 2.27 6.79 14.02
N LEU A 114 1.63 6.15 15.02
CA LEU A 114 1.74 4.70 15.20
C LEU A 114 1.25 3.94 13.97
N LEU A 115 0.11 4.36 13.40
CA LEU A 115 -0.45 3.74 12.21
C LEU A 115 0.47 3.92 10.98
N CYS A 116 1.12 5.08 10.83
CA CYS A 116 2.15 5.30 9.81
C CYS A 116 3.34 4.37 10.00
N VAL A 117 3.83 4.17 11.23
CA VAL A 117 4.93 3.24 11.50
C VAL A 117 4.54 1.83 11.09
N LEU A 118 3.35 1.37 11.47
CA LEU A 118 2.83 0.07 11.07
C LEU A 118 2.69 -0.05 9.54
N ALA A 119 2.16 0.96 8.86
CA ALA A 119 2.03 0.97 7.40
C ALA A 119 3.40 0.87 6.71
N ASN A 120 4.43 1.55 7.23
CA ASN A 120 5.80 1.44 6.70
C ASN A 120 6.38 0.03 6.92
N ILE A 121 6.16 -0.58 8.09
CA ILE A 121 6.57 -1.97 8.36
C ILE A 121 5.88 -2.93 7.36
N CYS A 122 4.58 -2.78 7.14
CA CYS A 122 3.84 -3.56 6.14
C CYS A 122 4.38 -3.35 4.72
N SER A 123 4.77 -2.12 4.37
CA SER A 123 5.38 -1.82 3.07
C SER A 123 6.75 -2.51 2.90
N VAL A 124 7.59 -2.52 3.94
CA VAL A 124 8.88 -3.22 3.92
C VAL A 124 8.67 -4.73 3.80
N TYR A 125 7.68 -5.28 4.51
CA TYR A 125 7.32 -6.70 4.42
C TYR A 125 6.87 -7.10 3.01
N LEU A 126 5.98 -6.32 2.40
CA LEU A 126 5.56 -6.52 1.01
C LEU A 126 6.75 -6.40 0.05
N ALA A 127 7.59 -5.37 0.19
CA ALA A 127 8.79 -5.22 -0.63
C ALA A 127 9.73 -6.43 -0.52
N TYR A 128 9.89 -6.99 0.69
CA TYR A 128 10.65 -8.22 0.91
C TYR A 128 10.06 -9.41 0.14
N ILE A 129 8.73 -9.61 0.19
CA ILE A 129 8.05 -10.67 -0.56
C ILE A 129 8.28 -10.50 -2.06
N LEU A 130 8.07 -9.30 -2.60
CA LEU A 130 8.23 -9.06 -4.04
C LEU A 130 9.69 -9.29 -4.49
N MET A 131 10.69 -8.95 -3.67
CA MET A 131 12.10 -9.16 -4.01
C MET A 131 12.58 -10.60 -3.87
N PHE A 132 12.24 -11.27 -2.76
CA PHE A 132 12.85 -12.56 -2.40
C PHE A 132 11.96 -13.78 -2.68
N ILE A 133 10.65 -13.59 -2.81
CA ILE A 133 9.70 -14.68 -3.06
C ILE A 133 9.22 -14.65 -4.50
N LEU A 134 8.76 -13.49 -4.96
CA LEU A 134 8.16 -13.35 -6.29
C LEU A 134 9.16 -12.97 -7.39
N TYR A 135 10.32 -12.43 -7.03
CA TYR A 135 11.40 -12.01 -7.94
C TYR A 135 10.98 -10.98 -9.03
N ASP A 136 9.85 -10.29 -8.83
CA ASP A 136 9.24 -9.33 -9.77
C ASP A 136 9.90 -7.93 -9.78
N PHE A 137 11.04 -7.74 -9.10
CA PHE A 137 11.83 -6.48 -9.16
C PHE A 137 13.23 -6.68 -9.75
N CYS A 138 13.50 -7.86 -10.30
CA CYS A 138 14.86 -8.30 -10.59
C CYS A 138 15.37 -7.87 -11.98
N VAL A 139 15.41 -6.57 -12.26
CA VAL A 139 16.33 -6.03 -13.29
C VAL A 139 17.80 -6.24 -12.85
N VAL A 140 18.06 -6.43 -11.56
CA VAL A 140 19.43 -6.60 -11.01
C VAL A 140 19.85 -8.07 -10.86
N TYR A 141 18.95 -9.00 -10.50
CA TYR A 141 19.35 -10.39 -10.26
C TYR A 141 19.49 -11.25 -11.51
N GLN A 142 18.82 -10.91 -12.61
CA GLN A 142 18.99 -11.67 -13.86
C GLN A 142 20.43 -11.58 -14.40
N ARG A 143 21.20 -10.56 -13.99
CA ARG A 143 22.61 -10.37 -14.39
C ARG A 143 23.63 -10.92 -13.38
N PHE A 144 23.20 -11.42 -12.21
CA PHE A 144 24.11 -11.94 -11.17
C PHE A 144 23.98 -13.46 -10.94
N TRP A 145 22.94 -14.11 -11.49
CA TRP A 145 22.75 -15.56 -11.44
C TRP A 145 23.02 -16.25 -12.79
N ASN A 146 23.77 -15.60 -13.68
CA ASN A 146 24.20 -16.14 -14.97
C ASN A 146 25.67 -15.81 -15.28
N ILE A 147 26.50 -15.78 -14.22
CA ILE A 147 27.96 -15.86 -14.18
C ILE A 147 28.30 -16.86 -13.08
#